data_AF-A0A1Y4SVL1-F1
#
_entry.id   AF-A0A1Y4SVL1-F1
#
_cell.length_a   1.000
_cell.length_b   1.000
_cell.length_c   1.000
_cell.angle_alpha   90.00
_cell.angle_beta   90.00
_cell.angle_gamma   90.00
#
_symmetry.space_group_name_H-M   'P 1'
#
loop_
_entity.id
_entity.type
_entity.pdbx_description
1 polymer ?
#
loop_
_entity_poly.entity_id
_entity_poly.type
_entity_poly.pdbx_seq_one_letter_code
_entity_poly.pdbx_strand_id
1 'polypeptide(L)'
;MIVVLVSARYQRILEWLSHEPIEAIKTIEVVKRVGPKIFLYVDTSLPYEKIIQSFRQRIISCGGIMYVYQFYRIFNGMIDYNEYLSDETKMSMPYYQSHHKDILESEYLKK
;
A
#
# COMPACT_ATOMS: atom_id res chain seq x y z
N MET A 1 -8.77 2.84 1.45
CA MET A 1 -7.49 3.04 2.20
C MET A 1 -6.33 3.07 1.21
N ILE A 2 -5.22 3.75 1.53
CA ILE A 2 -3.99 3.71 0.72
C ILE A 2 -2.99 2.69 1.25
N VAL A 3 -2.53 1.81 0.36
CA VAL A 3 -1.43 0.87 0.57
C VAL A 3 -0.32 1.18 -0.44
N VAL A 4 0.94 1.15 -0.01
CA VAL A 4 2.07 1.36 -0.91
C VAL A 4 2.80 0.05 -1.15
N LEU A 5 2.79 -0.40 -2.41
CA LEU A 5 3.62 -1.49 -2.89
C LEU A 5 4.98 -0.95 -3.32
N VAL A 6 6.06 -1.46 -2.75
CA VAL A 6 7.43 -1.20 -3.21
C VAL A 6 7.99 -2.46 -3.85
N SER A 7 8.19 -2.43 -5.17
CA SER A 7 8.82 -3.52 -5.92
C SER A 7 9.35 -3.05 -7.27
N ALA A 8 10.48 -3.62 -7.70
CA ALA A 8 11.00 -3.41 -9.05
C ALA A 8 10.16 -4.11 -10.13
N ARG A 9 9.45 -5.19 -9.79
CA ARG A 9 8.61 -5.98 -10.71
C ARG A 9 7.13 -5.82 -10.37
N TYR A 10 6.70 -4.59 -10.11
CA TYR A 10 5.35 -4.31 -9.63
C TYR A 10 4.27 -4.70 -10.64
N GLN A 11 4.50 -4.63 -11.96
CA GLN A 11 3.48 -4.89 -12.97
C GLN A 11 2.88 -6.30 -12.80
N ARG A 12 3.74 -7.30 -12.64
CA ARG A 12 3.33 -8.69 -12.43
C ARG A 12 2.56 -8.89 -11.12
N ILE A 13 2.98 -8.18 -10.07
CA ILE A 13 2.27 -8.21 -8.78
C ILE A 13 0.89 -7.59 -8.92
N LEU A 14 0.75 -6.47 -9.63
CA LEU A 14 -0.56 -5.83 -9.86
C LEU A 14 -1.49 -6.70 -10.71
N GLU A 15 -0.96 -7.40 -11.73
CA GLU A 15 -1.71 -8.40 -12.49
C GLU A 15 -2.30 -9.46 -11.56
N TRP A 16 -1.50 -10.02 -10.65
CA TRP A 16 -1.98 -11.03 -9.71
C TRP A 16 -3.02 -10.52 -8.72
N LEU A 17 -2.87 -9.28 -8.24
CA LEU A 17 -3.82 -8.67 -7.32
C LEU A 17 -5.16 -8.30 -8.00
N SER A 18 -5.17 -8.13 -9.33
CA SER A 18 -6.36 -7.77 -10.11
C SER A 18 -7.02 -8.94 -10.84
N HIS A 19 -6.37 -10.11 -10.89
CA HIS A 19 -6.83 -11.25 -11.69
C HIS A 19 -8.18 -11.81 -11.25
N GLU A 20 -8.40 -11.89 -9.94
CA GLU A 20 -9.63 -12.40 -9.34
C GLU A 20 -10.02 -11.54 -8.15
N PRO A 21 -11.32 -11.44 -7.83
CA PRO A 21 -11.76 -10.79 -6.61
C PRO A 21 -11.06 -11.36 -5.37
N ILE A 22 -10.65 -10.47 -4.49
CA ILE A 22 -10.19 -10.82 -3.14
C ILE A 22 -11.37 -10.54 -2.22
N GLU A 23 -11.76 -11.52 -1.40
CA GLU A 23 -12.92 -11.39 -0.51
C GLU A 23 -12.85 -10.11 0.33
N ALA A 24 -13.98 -9.40 0.40
CA ALA A 24 -14.14 -8.11 1.07
C ALA A 24 -13.27 -6.95 0.52
N ILE A 25 -12.54 -7.12 -0.57
CA ILE A 25 -11.90 -6.05 -1.34
C ILE A 25 -12.69 -5.81 -2.62
N LYS A 26 -13.32 -4.64 -2.71
CA LYS A 26 -14.17 -4.27 -3.85
C LYS A 26 -13.33 -3.85 -5.05
N THR A 27 -12.35 -2.99 -4.84
CA THR A 27 -11.48 -2.48 -5.90
C THR A 27 -10.06 -2.25 -5.40
N ILE A 28 -9.11 -2.41 -6.31
CA ILE A 28 -7.70 -2.04 -6.13
C ILE A 28 -7.32 -1.18 -7.33
N GLU A 29 -6.99 0.08 -7.08
CA GLU A 29 -6.67 1.03 -8.13
C GLU A 29 -5.31 1.69 -7.90
N VAL A 30 -4.55 1.86 -8.98
CA VAL A 30 -3.31 2.64 -8.91
C VAL A 30 -3.65 4.12 -8.88
N VAL A 31 -3.25 4.80 -7.81
CA VAL A 31 -3.38 6.25 -7.64
C VAL A 31 -2.18 6.97 -8.24
N LYS A 32 -0.97 6.51 -7.89
CA LYS A 32 0.29 7.18 -8.20
C LYS A 32 1.43 6.19 -8.34
N ARG A 33 2.43 6.53 -9.15
CA ARG A 33 3.68 5.77 -9.30
C ARG A 33 4.87 6.69 -9.13
N VAL A 34 5.82 6.32 -8.28
CA VAL A 34 7.08 7.05 -8.04
C VAL A 34 8.23 6.05 -7.97
N GLY A 35 8.91 5.85 -9.10
CA GLY A 35 9.95 4.83 -9.23
C GLY A 35 9.40 3.43 -8.88
N PRO A 36 9.99 2.70 -7.91
CA PRO A 36 9.50 1.38 -7.50
C PRO A 36 8.28 1.44 -6.55
N LYS A 37 7.81 2.63 -6.17
CA LYS A 37 6.72 2.83 -5.21
C LYS A 37 5.40 3.03 -5.96
N ILE A 38 4.45 2.16 -5.71
CA ILE A 38 3.12 2.16 -6.31
C ILE A 38 2.08 2.38 -5.21
N PHE A 39 1.34 3.47 -5.31
CA PHE A 39 0.29 3.82 -4.35
C PHE A 39 -1.02 3.24 -4.85
N LEU A 40 -1.61 2.37 -4.03
CA LEU A 40 -2.82 1.64 -4.32
C LEU A 40 -3.94 2.14 -3.43
N TYR A 41 -5.03 2.60 -4.04
CA TYR A 41 -6.30 2.74 -3.37
C TYR A 41 -6.98 1.39 -3.29
N VAL A 42 -7.37 0.99 -2.08
CA VAL A 42 -8.06 -0.26 -1.80
C VAL A 42 -9.40 0.08 -1.16
N ASP A 43 -10.50 -0.17 -1.88
CA ASP A 43 -11.86 -0.05 -1.35
C ASP A 43 -12.24 -1.35 -0.63
N THR A 44 -12.30 -1.27 0.70
CA THR A 44 -12.55 -2.42 1.57
C THR A 44 -12.92 -1.97 2.98
N SER A 45 -13.64 -2.82 3.71
CA SER A 45 -13.88 -2.68 5.14
C SER A 45 -12.83 -3.38 6.01
N LEU A 46 -11.86 -4.08 5.40
CA LEU A 46 -10.83 -4.81 6.12
C LEU A 46 -9.77 -3.86 6.73
N PRO A 47 -9.21 -4.20 7.90
CA PRO A 47 -8.04 -3.50 8.42
C PRO A 47 -6.79 -3.82 7.58
N TYR A 48 -5.78 -2.95 7.67
CA TYR A 48 -4.57 -3.00 6.85
C TYR A 48 -3.89 -4.38 6.90
N GLU A 49 -3.74 -4.96 8.08
CA GLU A 49 -3.05 -6.24 8.29
C GLU A 49 -3.73 -7.39 7.54
N LYS A 50 -5.07 -7.37 7.48
CA LYS A 50 -5.86 -8.36 6.75
C LYS A 50 -5.72 -8.18 5.24
N ILE A 51 -5.67 -6.94 4.75
CA ILE A 51 -5.43 -6.66 3.33
C ILE A 51 -4.06 -7.18 2.92
N ILE A 52 -3.01 -6.87 3.69
CA ILE A 52 -1.65 -7.32 3.37
C ILE A 52 -1.54 -8.85 3.45
N GLN A 53 -2.22 -9.48 4.40
CA GLN A 53 -2.31 -10.94 4.48
C GLN A 53 -2.91 -11.51 3.18
N SER A 54 -4.05 -10.99 2.73
CA SER A 54 -4.71 -11.44 1.51
C SER A 54 -3.88 -11.18 0.25
N PHE A 55 -3.22 -10.01 0.16
CA PHE A 55 -2.32 -9.68 -0.95
C PHE A 55 -1.15 -10.65 -1.02
N ARG A 56 -0.49 -10.93 0.12
CA ARG A 56 0.63 -11.88 0.19
C ARG A 56 0.18 -13.29 -0.20
N GLN A 57 -0.97 -13.75 0.30
CA GLN A 57 -1.53 -15.06 -0.05
C GLN A 57 -1.80 -15.16 -1.56
N ARG A 58 -2.42 -14.14 -2.16
CA ARG A 58 -2.66 -14.08 -3.60
C ARG A 58 -1.35 -14.14 -4.40
N ILE A 59 -0.37 -13.30 -4.05
CA ILE A 59 0.94 -13.25 -4.71
C ILE A 59 1.65 -14.61 -4.62
N ILE A 60 1.65 -15.24 -3.44
CA ILE A 60 2.25 -16.57 -3.24
C ILE A 60 1.55 -17.62 -4.10
N SER A 61 0.21 -17.63 -4.12
CA SER A 61 -0.57 -18.58 -4.93
C SER A 61 -0.29 -18.48 -6.43
N CYS A 62 0.10 -17.30 -6.91
CA CYS A 62 0.48 -17.04 -8.30
C CYS A 62 1.97 -17.28 -8.61
N GLY A 63 2.73 -17.91 -7.69
CA GLY A 63 4.16 -18.18 -7.87
C GLY A 63 5.07 -17.02 -7.49
N GLY A 64 4.56 -16.02 -6.77
CA GLY A 64 5.29 -14.82 -6.38
C GLY A 64 6.31 -14.99 -5.25
N ILE A 65 6.60 -16.21 -4.80
CA ILE A 65 7.58 -16.47 -3.72
C ILE A 65 8.99 -15.98 -4.06
N MET A 66 9.32 -15.90 -5.35
CA MET A 66 10.63 -15.41 -5.83
C MET A 66 10.68 -13.88 -6.00
N TYR A 67 9.58 -13.16 -5.75
CA TYR A 67 9.52 -11.72 -5.95
C TYR A 67 9.89 -10.98 -4.66
N VAL A 68 10.77 -9.98 -4.80
CA VAL A 68 11.08 -9.04 -3.71
C VAL A 68 10.08 -7.89 -3.75
N TYR A 69 9.27 -7.78 -2.70
CA TYR A 69 8.30 -6.71 -2.52
C TYR A 69 8.06 -6.43 -1.05
N GLN A 70 7.61 -5.21 -0.76
CA GLN A 70 7.16 -4.81 0.57
C GLN A 70 5.90 -3.96 0.45
N PHE A 71 5.00 -4.10 1.42
CA PHE A 71 3.85 -3.23 1.58
C PHE A 71 4.04 -2.31 2.77
N TYR A 72 3.57 -1.07 2.62
CA TYR A 72 3.58 -0.06 3.66
C TYR A 72 2.22 0.63 3.75
N ARG A 73 1.87 1.06 4.96
CA ARG A 73 0.76 1.99 5.20
C ARG A 73 1.21 3.43 4.95
N ILE A 74 0.23 4.33 4.90
CA ILE A 74 0.47 5.78 4.91
C ILE A 74 0.18 6.32 6.30
N PHE A 75 1.04 7.18 6.81
CA PHE A 75 0.81 7.96 8.03
C PHE A 75 1.05 9.45 7.74
N ASN A 76 0.04 10.28 7.96
CA ASN A 76 0.07 11.72 7.68
C ASN A 76 0.62 12.08 6.27
N GLY A 77 0.16 11.36 5.24
CA GLY A 77 0.60 11.56 3.84
C GLY A 77 2.01 11.04 3.51
N MET A 78 2.71 10.42 4.46
CA MET A 78 4.05 9.84 4.28
C MET A 78 3.99 8.31 4.29
N ILE A 79 4.89 7.65 3.57
CA ILE A 79 5.06 6.20 3.66
C ILE A 79 5.56 5.84 5.04
N ASP A 80 4.87 4.93 5.73
CA ASP A 80 5.24 4.51 7.07
C ASP A 80 6.28 3.39 7.06
N TYR A 81 7.55 3.77 7.04
CA TYR A 81 8.67 2.83 7.16
C TYR A 81 8.87 2.29 8.58
N ASN A 82 8.25 2.91 9.59
CA ASN A 82 8.44 2.58 11.01
C ASN A 82 7.13 2.10 11.63
N GLU A 83 6.47 1.15 10.96
CA GLU A 83 5.14 0.67 11.35
C GLU A 83 5.05 0.23 12.82
N TYR A 84 6.16 -0.30 13.38
CA TYR A 84 6.30 -0.73 14.78
C TYR A 84 6.23 0.39 15.83
N LEU A 85 6.40 1.66 15.43
CA LEU A 85 6.28 2.79 16.35
C LEU A 85 4.79 3.15 16.57
N SER A 86 4.46 3.64 17.77
CA SER A 86 3.13 4.17 18.04
C SER A 86 2.86 5.42 17.22
N ASP A 87 1.58 5.68 16.93
CA ASP A 87 1.16 6.88 16.20
C ASP A 87 1.55 8.16 16.97
N GLU A 88 1.48 8.15 18.31
CA GLU A 88 1.97 9.24 19.17
C GLU A 88 3.46 9.54 18.95
N THR A 89 4.29 8.50 18.87
CA THR A 89 5.72 8.65 18.60
C THR A 89 5.93 9.22 17.21
N LYS A 90 5.21 8.70 16.20
CA LYS A 90 5.29 9.18 14.81
C LYS A 90 4.89 10.65 14.68
N MET A 91 3.95 11.12 15.50
CA MET A 91 3.54 12.53 15.51
C MET A 91 4.67 13.49 15.91
N SER A 92 5.62 13.04 16.74
CA SER A 92 6.80 13.84 17.11
C SER A 92 7.95 13.81 16.10
N MET A 93 7.91 12.90 15.12
CA MET A 93 9.03 12.70 14.19
C MET A 93 8.96 13.66 12.99
N PRO A 94 10.05 14.39 12.67
CA PRO A 94 10.08 15.36 11.56
C PRO A 94 9.67 14.77 10.20
N TYR A 95 10.02 13.51 9.94
CA TYR A 95 9.66 12.82 8.70
C TYR A 95 8.14 12.80 8.47
N TYR A 96 7.34 12.40 9.46
CA TYR A 96 5.88 12.32 9.34
C TYR A 96 5.19 13.69 9.41
N GLN A 97 5.87 14.71 9.95
CA GLN A 97 5.38 16.09 10.01
C GLN A 97 5.83 16.96 8.81
N SER A 98 6.56 16.39 7.86
CA SER A 98 6.99 17.10 6.64
C SER A 98 5.81 17.69 5.88
N HIS A 99 5.99 18.90 5.33
CA HIS A 99 5.05 19.50 4.38
C HIS A 99 5.13 18.85 2.99
N HIS A 100 6.27 18.25 2.64
CA HIS A 100 6.42 17.50 1.40
C HIS A 100 5.91 16.07 1.64
N LYS A 101 4.68 15.81 1.17
CA LYS A 101 3.99 14.52 1.32
C LYS A 101 4.34 13.56 0.18
N ASP A 102 4.44 12.27 0.49
CA ASP A 102 4.55 11.21 -0.52
C ASP A 102 3.24 11.09 -1.33
N ILE A 103 2.11 11.25 -0.63
CA ILE A 103 0.77 11.31 -1.22
C ILE A 103 -0.10 12.36 -0.52
N LEU A 104 -0.78 13.18 -1.30
CA LEU A 104 -1.72 14.20 -0.83
C LEU A 104 -3.15 13.63 -0.79
N GLU A 105 -3.96 14.07 0.18
CA GLU A 105 -5.37 13.67 0.28
C GLU A 105 -6.16 13.87 -1.03
N SER A 106 -5.90 14.99 -1.72
CA SER A 106 -6.53 15.30 -3.00
C SER A 106 -6.24 14.28 -4.12
N GLU A 107 -5.17 13.50 -4.00
CA GLU A 107 -4.79 12.49 -5.00
C GLU A 107 -5.69 11.25 -4.91
N TYR A 108 -6.32 10.98 -3.76
CA TYR A 108 -7.11 9.76 -3.56
C TYR A 108 -8.54 9.97 -3.06
N LEU A 109 -8.95 11.21 -2.76
CA LEU A 109 -10.35 11.52 -2.43
C LEU A 109 -11.27 11.61 -3.67
N LYS A 110 -10.72 11.61 -4.89
CA LYS A 110 -11.48 11.65 -6.16
C LYS A 110 -11.77 10.26 -6.75
N LYS A 111 -11.53 9.21 -5.97
CA LYS A 111 -11.56 7.79 -6.35
C LYS A 111 -12.56 7.09 -5.43
#